data_AF-A0A0Q9Q2S0-F1
#
_entry.id   AF-A0A0Q9Q2S0-F1
#
_cell.length_a   1.000
_cell.length_b   1.000
_cell.length_c   1.000
_cell.angle_alpha   90.00
_cell.angle_beta   90.00
_cell.angle_gamma   90.00
#
_symmetry.space_group_name_H-M   'P 1'
#
loop_
_entity.id
_entity.type
_entity.pdbx_description
1 polymer ?
#
loop_
_entity_poly.entity_id
_entity_poly.type
_entity_poly.pdbx_seq_one_letter_code
_entity_poly.pdbx_strand_id
1 'polypeptide(L)'
;MIHVYLDDSRPCPQGFVGAKDATECIELLQECEVDLLSLDHDLGWMSKQTGMDVVIWLIQQRKFPRTIYIHTSSSSACTQMYQMLYAAKPDQMELYAHRMPDEVLMGVALGTYPSKP
;
A
#
# COMPACT_ATOMS: atom_id res chain seq x y z
N MET A 1 8.70 12.55 -0.65
CA MET A 1 7.67 11.50 -0.54
C MET A 1 8.16 10.27 -1.29
N ILE A 2 7.83 9.07 -0.82
CA ILE A 2 8.16 7.81 -1.50
C ILE A 2 6.87 7.08 -1.93
N HIS A 3 7.03 6.11 -2.83
CA HIS A 3 5.99 5.16 -3.19
C HIS A 3 6.38 3.78 -2.66
N VAL A 4 5.48 3.10 -1.97
CA VAL A 4 5.74 1.82 -1.31
C VAL A 4 4.94 0.70 -1.97
N TYR A 5 5.60 -0.42 -2.23
CA TYR A 5 5.00 -1.63 -2.79
C TYR A 5 5.23 -2.80 -1.83
N LEU A 6 4.19 -3.19 -1.08
CA LEU A 6 4.23 -4.30 -0.13
C LEU A 6 3.88 -5.60 -0.86
N ASP A 7 4.87 -6.45 -1.07
CA ASP A 7 4.72 -7.73 -1.79
C ASP A 7 5.95 -8.62 -1.56
N ASP A 8 5.74 -9.82 -1.03
CA ASP A 8 6.82 -10.78 -0.80
C ASP A 8 7.31 -11.41 -2.11
N SER A 9 6.39 -11.62 -3.07
CA SER A 9 6.58 -12.49 -4.23
C SER A 9 6.84 -11.73 -5.54
N ARG A 10 6.04 -10.70 -5.84
CA ARG A 10 6.11 -9.99 -7.13
C ARG A 10 7.32 -9.03 -7.16
N PRO A 11 7.88 -8.76 -8.37
CA PRO A 11 8.91 -7.74 -8.52
C PRO A 11 8.38 -6.35 -8.12
N CYS A 12 9.19 -5.58 -7.40
CA CYS A 12 8.87 -4.20 -7.08
C CYS A 12 8.89 -3.35 -8.37
N PRO A 13 7.82 -2.59 -8.70
CA PRO A 13 7.82 -1.71 -9.85
C PRO A 13 8.89 -0.60 -9.75
N GLN A 14 9.41 -0.17 -10.91
CA GLN A 14 10.38 0.93 -10.95
C GLN A 14 9.80 2.21 -10.33
N GLY A 15 10.60 2.89 -9.50
CA GLY A 15 10.20 4.10 -8.78
C GLY A 15 9.48 3.84 -7.46
N PHE A 16 9.25 2.56 -7.09
CA PHE A 16 8.76 2.17 -5.78
C PHE A 16 9.88 1.62 -4.89
N VAL A 17 9.73 1.83 -3.59
CA VAL A 17 10.46 1.11 -2.54
C VAL A 17 9.66 -0.14 -2.20
N GLY A 18 10.27 -1.31 -2.35
CA GLY A 18 9.64 -2.58 -2.03
C GLY A 18 9.75 -2.89 -0.54
N ALA A 19 8.66 -3.37 0.06
CA ALA A 19 8.65 -3.98 1.38
C ALA A 19 8.28 -5.46 1.23
N LYS A 20 9.08 -6.36 1.82
CA LYS A 20 8.89 -7.81 1.71
C LYS A 20 7.98 -8.40 2.76
N ASP A 21 7.78 -7.68 3.86
CA ASP A 21 6.83 -8.06 4.90
C ASP A 21 6.17 -6.83 5.54
N ALA A 22 5.24 -7.09 6.46
CA ALA A 22 4.50 -6.05 7.16
C ALA A 22 5.41 -5.17 8.05
N THR A 23 6.50 -5.72 8.58
CA THR A 23 7.43 -4.98 9.47
C THR A 23 8.18 -3.95 8.66
N GLU A 24 8.81 -4.34 7.55
CA GLU A 24 9.50 -3.42 6.64
C GLU A 24 8.55 -2.33 6.10
N CYS A 25 7.31 -2.70 5.77
CA CYS A 25 6.32 -1.73 5.30
C CYS A 25 5.97 -0.70 6.39
N ILE A 26 5.81 -1.15 7.64
CA ILE A 26 5.52 -0.27 8.78
C ILE A 26 6.71 0.64 9.08
N GLU A 27 7.94 0.14 9.01
CA GLU A 27 9.15 0.95 9.19
C GLU A 27 9.23 2.07 8.13
N LEU A 28 9.00 1.75 6.85
CA LEU A 28 8.92 2.75 5.79
C LEU A 28 7.81 3.78 6.06
N LEU A 29 6.64 3.31 6.49
CA LEU A 29 5.53 4.19 6.85
C LEU A 29 5.87 5.05 8.07
N GLN A 30 6.70 4.62 9.01
CA GLN A 30 7.12 5.41 10.17
C GLN A 30 8.12 6.50 9.79
N GLU A 31 9.14 6.14 9.01
CA GLU A 31 10.28 7.00 8.73
C GLU A 31 10.06 7.95 7.53
N CYS A 32 9.15 7.59 6.61
CA CYS A 32 8.93 8.35 5.38
C CYS A 32 7.51 8.90 5.26
N GLU A 33 7.38 9.97 4.48
CA GLU A 33 6.09 10.41 3.95
C GLU A 33 5.77 9.60 2.68
N VAL A 34 4.71 8.80 2.74
CA VAL A 34 4.30 7.89 1.66
C VAL A 34 3.17 8.50 0.86
N ASP A 35 3.38 8.64 -0.45
CA ASP A 35 2.37 9.14 -1.39
C ASP A 35 1.47 8.01 -1.88
N LEU A 36 2.07 6.99 -2.50
CA LEU A 36 1.39 5.78 -2.96
C LEU A 36 1.78 4.59 -2.10
N LEU A 37 0.79 3.82 -1.64
CA LEU A 37 1.00 2.53 -1.00
C LEU A 37 0.18 1.46 -1.73
N SER A 38 0.85 0.41 -2.21
CA SER A 38 0.21 -0.77 -2.79
C SER A 38 0.32 -1.95 -1.83
N LEU A 39 -0.82 -2.56 -1.48
CA LEU A 39 -0.93 -3.60 -0.46
C LEU A 39 -1.23 -4.98 -1.06
N ASP A 40 -0.33 -5.95 -0.85
CA ASP A 40 -0.71 -7.36 -0.82
C ASP A 40 -1.07 -7.78 0.61
N HIS A 41 -2.01 -8.71 0.72
CA HIS A 41 -2.37 -9.34 1.99
C HIS A 41 -1.46 -10.50 2.32
N ASP A 42 -1.19 -11.36 1.34
CA ASP A 42 -0.56 -12.66 1.57
C ASP A 42 0.97 -12.51 1.46
N LEU A 43 1.63 -12.32 2.59
CA LEU A 43 3.08 -12.02 2.66
C LEU A 43 3.93 -13.27 2.92
N GLY A 44 3.55 -14.37 2.27
CA GLY A 44 4.27 -15.64 2.36
C GLY A 44 3.83 -16.55 3.51
N TRP A 45 3.93 -17.85 3.28
CA TRP A 45 3.40 -18.90 4.16
C TRP A 45 4.04 -18.99 5.55
N MET A 46 5.27 -18.53 5.71
CA MET A 46 5.96 -18.48 7.01
C MET A 46 5.68 -17.19 7.78
N SER A 47 5.07 -16.19 7.14
CA SER A 47 4.81 -14.92 7.79
C SER A 47 3.73 -15.07 8.85
N LYS A 48 3.97 -14.46 10.00
CA LYS A 48 2.98 -14.33 11.07
C LYS A 48 2.09 -13.10 10.91
N GLN A 49 2.45 -12.22 9.98
CA GLN A 49 1.77 -10.97 9.67
C GLN A 49 1.37 -10.93 8.20
N THR A 50 0.36 -10.14 7.92
CA THR A 50 -0.27 -9.98 6.61
C THR A 50 -0.38 -8.50 6.27
N GLY A 51 -0.81 -8.19 5.05
CA GLY A 51 -1.19 -6.81 4.71
C GLY A 51 -2.28 -6.23 5.63
N MET A 52 -3.09 -7.09 6.28
CA MET A 52 -4.07 -6.64 7.27
C MET A 52 -3.42 -5.99 8.49
N ASP A 53 -2.25 -6.49 8.93
CA ASP A 53 -1.54 -5.92 10.07
C ASP A 53 -1.05 -4.49 9.76
N VAL A 54 -0.65 -4.24 8.51
CA VAL A 54 -0.33 -2.89 8.03
C VAL A 54 -1.57 -2.00 8.04
N VAL A 55 -2.72 -2.50 7.57
CA VAL A 55 -4.00 -1.76 7.62
C VAL A 55 -4.40 -1.40 9.05
N ILE A 56 -4.32 -2.34 9.98
CA ILE A 56 -4.61 -2.11 11.40
C ILE A 56 -3.68 -1.03 11.95
N TRP A 57 -2.39 -1.11 11.64
CA TRP A 57 -1.40 -0.15 12.09
C TRP A 57 -1.68 1.28 11.55
N LEU A 58 -1.97 1.42 10.25
CA LEU A 58 -2.32 2.71 9.63
C LEU A 58 -3.48 3.38 10.36
N ILE A 59 -4.52 2.60 10.69
CA ILE A 59 -5.71 3.06 11.40
C ILE A 59 -5.38 3.47 12.84
N GLN A 60 -4.62 2.65 13.56
CA GLN A 60 -4.24 2.91 14.95
C GLN A 60 -3.36 4.16 15.08
N GLN A 61 -2.41 4.34 14.17
CA GLN A 61 -1.50 5.49 14.18
C GLN A 61 -2.09 6.72 13.48
N ARG A 62 -3.26 6.60 12.85
CA ARG A 62 -3.87 7.65 12.01
C ARG A 62 -2.90 8.18 10.94
N LYS A 63 -2.00 7.33 10.45
CA LYS A 63 -0.99 7.68 9.45
C LYS A 63 -1.42 7.11 8.12
N PHE A 64 -2.03 7.93 7.28
CA PHE A 64 -2.58 7.50 5.99
C PHE A 64 -1.76 8.07 4.83
N PRO A 65 -1.29 7.23 3.87
CA PRO A 65 -0.80 7.68 2.58
C PRO A 65 -1.85 8.48 1.82
N ARG A 66 -1.42 9.25 0.81
CA ARG A 66 -2.35 9.99 -0.06
C ARG A 66 -3.25 9.04 -0.86
N THR A 67 -2.69 7.95 -1.35
CA THR A 67 -3.41 6.93 -2.11
C THR A 67 -3.02 5.52 -1.68
N ILE A 68 -4.03 4.66 -1.49
CA ILE A 68 -3.83 3.23 -1.31
C ILE A 68 -4.47 2.44 -2.46
N TYR A 69 -3.71 1.50 -3.01
CA TYR A 69 -4.19 0.44 -3.88
C TYR A 69 -4.09 -0.90 -3.15
N ILE A 70 -5.10 -1.76 -3.32
CA ILE A 70 -5.10 -3.11 -2.77
C ILE A 70 -4.95 -4.09 -3.94
N HIS A 71 -3.76 -4.65 -4.10
CA HIS A 71 -3.41 -5.51 -5.22
C HIS A 71 -3.41 -7.01 -4.89
N THR A 72 -3.91 -7.38 -3.71
CA THR A 72 -3.98 -8.79 -3.32
C THR A 72 -4.86 -9.63 -4.24
N SER A 73 -4.48 -10.90 -4.42
CA SER A 73 -5.28 -11.90 -5.15
C SER A 73 -6.43 -12.45 -4.31
N SER A 74 -6.42 -12.26 -2.99
CA SER A 74 -7.47 -12.74 -2.08
C SER A 74 -8.66 -11.78 -2.03
N SER A 75 -9.78 -12.18 -2.63
CA SER A 75 -11.00 -11.34 -2.70
C SER A 75 -11.60 -11.04 -1.33
N SER A 76 -11.56 -12.00 -0.40
CA SER A 76 -12.03 -11.81 0.97
C SER A 76 -11.14 -10.81 1.73
N ALA A 77 -9.81 -10.96 1.62
CA ALA A 77 -8.88 -10.03 2.25
C ALA A 77 -8.98 -8.63 1.65
N CYS A 78 -9.09 -8.52 0.32
CA CYS A 78 -9.29 -7.24 -0.36
C CYS A 78 -10.53 -6.52 0.16
N THR A 79 -11.65 -7.23 0.28
CA THR A 79 -12.90 -6.68 0.81
C THR A 79 -12.73 -6.20 2.25
N GLN A 80 -12.11 -7.00 3.11
CA GLN A 80 -11.92 -6.67 4.51
C GLN A 80 -11.00 -5.46 4.71
N MET A 81 -9.84 -5.44 4.02
CA MET A 81 -8.89 -4.32 4.07
C MET A 81 -9.54 -3.03 3.56
N TYR A 82 -10.26 -3.10 2.43
CA TYR A 82 -10.96 -1.96 1.88
C TYR A 82 -12.00 -1.41 2.86
N GLN A 83 -12.84 -2.26 3.45
CA GLN A 83 -13.87 -1.83 4.40
C GLN A 83 -13.27 -1.14 5.63
N MET A 84 -12.19 -1.69 6.19
CA MET A 84 -11.51 -1.10 7.35
C MET A 84 -10.88 0.26 7.02
N LEU A 85 -10.17 0.35 5.89
CA LEU A 85 -9.58 1.61 5.44
C LEU A 85 -10.66 2.64 5.11
N TYR A 86 -11.72 2.25 4.40
CA TYR A 86 -12.80 3.14 4.00
C TYR A 86 -13.52 3.76 5.21
N ALA A 87 -13.72 2.98 6.28
CA ALA A 87 -14.35 3.47 7.51
C ALA A 87 -13.46 4.46 8.30
N ALA A 88 -12.14 4.44 8.10
CA ALA A 88 -11.19 5.19 8.92
C ALA A 88 -10.43 6.30 8.17
N LYS A 89 -10.34 6.22 6.84
CA LYS A 89 -9.56 7.13 6.00
C LYS A 89 -10.06 8.58 6.11
N PRO A 90 -9.18 9.58 5.96
CA PRO A 90 -9.62 10.96 5.77
C PRO A 90 -10.30 11.14 4.39
N ASP A 91 -11.09 12.20 4.25
CA ASP A 91 -11.87 12.47 3.03
C ASP A 91 -10.99 12.60 1.78
N GLN A 92 -9.83 13.24 1.92
CA GLN A 92 -8.90 13.54 0.83
C GLN A 92 -8.06 12.35 0.36
N MET A 93 -8.05 11.25 1.13
CA MET A 93 -7.30 10.04 0.77
C MET A 93 -8.07 9.23 -0.28
N GLU A 94 -7.36 8.83 -1.34
CA GLU A 94 -7.87 7.95 -2.39
C GLU A 94 -7.63 6.48 -2.01
N LEU A 95 -8.64 5.63 -2.23
CA LEU A 95 -8.58 4.21 -1.87
C LEU A 95 -9.21 3.37 -2.98
N TYR A 96 -8.44 2.39 -3.46
CA TYR A 96 -8.84 1.56 -4.59
C TYR A 96 -8.70 0.07 -4.26
N ALA A 97 -9.79 -0.68 -4.41
CA ALA A 97 -9.82 -2.15 -4.22
C ALA A 97 -9.35 -2.91 -5.47
N HIS A 98 -8.29 -2.44 -6.10
CA HIS A 98 -7.67 -3.06 -7.28
C HIS A 98 -6.19 -2.72 -7.34
N ARG A 99 -5.43 -3.47 -8.16
CA ARG A 99 -4.03 -3.14 -8.48
C ARG A 99 -3.92 -1.76 -9.13
N MET A 100 -2.76 -1.13 -8.99
CA MET A 100 -2.43 0.09 -9.73
C MET A 100 -2.60 -0.12 -11.24
N PRO A 101 -3.33 0.77 -11.95
CA PRO A 101 -3.34 0.79 -13.40
C PRO A 101 -1.94 0.99 -13.98
N ASP A 102 -1.71 0.49 -15.19
CA ASP A 102 -0.39 0.58 -15.83
C ASP A 102 0.05 2.03 -16.08
N GLU A 103 -0.89 2.95 -16.29
CA GLU A 103 -0.62 4.39 -16.40
C GLU A 103 -0.01 4.97 -15.11
N VAL A 104 -0.45 4.52 -13.94
CA VAL A 104 0.11 4.94 -12.65
C VAL A 104 1.52 4.39 -12.51
N LEU A 105 1.72 3.09 -12.80
CA LEU A 105 3.04 2.45 -12.75
C LEU A 105 4.05 3.15 -13.66
N MET A 106 3.64 3.42 -14.91
CA MET A 106 4.49 4.10 -15.88
C MET A 106 4.73 5.56 -15.51
N GLY A 107 3.73 6.25 -14.99
CA GLY A 107 3.86 7.61 -14.46
C GLY A 107 4.92 7.69 -13.37
N VAL A 108 4.90 6.77 -12.40
CA VAL A 108 5.89 6.70 -11.32
C VAL A 108 7.27 6.35 -11.87
N ALA A 109 7.38 5.35 -12.74
CA ALA A 109 8.66 4.92 -13.31
C ALA A 109 9.38 6.03 -14.11
N LEU A 110 8.60 6.89 -14.79
CA LEU A 110 9.10 8.02 -15.58
C LEU A 110 9.23 9.33 -14.78
N GLY A 111 8.84 9.35 -13.50
CA GLY A 111 8.83 10.57 -12.68
C GLY A 111 7.80 11.62 -13.13
N THR A 112 6.74 11.18 -13.83
CA THR A 112 5.66 12.05 -14.34
C THR A 112 4.36 11.90 -13.53
N TYR A 113 4.32 10.99 -12.56
CA TYR A 113 3.20 10.85 -11.64
C TYR A 113 2.99 12.18 -10.88
N PRO A 114 1.78 12.76 -10.91
CA PRO A 114 1.55 14.05 -10.29
C PRO A 114 1.62 13.91 -8.77
N SER A 115 2.73 14.33 -8.17
CA SER A 115 2.76 14.59 -6.74
C SER A 115 1.78 15.73 -6.47
N LYS A 116 0.61 15.40 -5.92
CA LYS A 116 -0.31 16.43 -5.45
C LYS A 116 0.42 17.21 -4.33
N PRO A 117 0.31 18.56 -4.29
CA PRO A 117 0.91 19.37 -3.23
C PRO A 117 0.34 19.00 -1.85
#